data_AF-A0A354GQ96-F1
#
_entry.id   AF-A0A354GQ96-F1
#
_cell.length_a   1.000
_cell.length_b   1.000
_cell.length_c   1.000
_cell.angle_alpha   90.00
_cell.angle_beta   90.00
_cell.angle_gamma   90.00
#
_symmetry.space_group_name_H-M   'P 1'
#
loop_
_entity.id
_entity.type
_entity.pdbx_description
1 polymer ?
#
loop_
_entity_poly.entity_id
_entity_poly.type
_entity_poly.pdbx_seq_one_letter_code
_entity_poly.pdbx_strand_id
1 'polypeptide(L)'
;MIFPGMDPYLESPLLWPGIHMALVVYVHDQLQPLIRPRYLAAIEERVYLERPDRDRIPDVRVHHHRPDAARGAVALAESDAPILMQVPPRDIHEAYIAVLDRQSGERVVTVIEVLSPTNKYAGPGRISYLAKQEEILCGPIHLVEIDLLRAGPHVLAIPEYVARREAEYDYLICVNRAKESRDVYEFYPRCLR
;
A
#
# COMPACT_ATOMS: atom_id res chain seq x y z
N MET A 1 10.21 24.82 -6.06
CA MET A 1 11.07 24.07 -5.12
C MET A 1 11.18 22.65 -5.66
N ILE A 2 12.38 22.11 -5.80
CA ILE A 2 12.62 20.77 -6.36
C ILE A 2 12.51 19.77 -5.21
N PHE A 3 11.76 18.68 -5.36
CA PHE A 3 11.71 17.58 -4.39
C PHE A 3 12.98 16.73 -4.58
N PRO A 4 13.93 16.71 -3.61
CA PRO A 4 15.18 15.97 -3.77
C PRO A 4 15.01 14.46 -3.60
N GLY A 5 13.84 14.02 -3.12
CA GLY A 5 13.53 12.65 -2.75
C GLY A 5 13.32 12.48 -1.25
N MET A 6 12.87 11.29 -0.87
CA MET A 6 12.88 10.84 0.53
C MET A 6 14.26 10.30 0.89
N ASP A 7 14.66 10.48 2.14
CA ASP A 7 15.80 9.74 2.70
C ASP A 7 15.44 8.24 2.71
N PRO A 8 16.21 7.36 2.04
CA PRO A 8 15.90 5.94 1.93
C PRO A 8 15.77 5.22 3.29
N TYR A 9 16.41 5.74 4.35
CA TYR A 9 16.26 5.17 5.70
C TYR A 9 14.84 5.34 6.26
N LEU A 10 14.11 6.35 5.78
CA LEU A 10 12.73 6.61 6.17
C LEU A 10 11.78 5.53 5.65
N GLU A 11 12.11 4.85 4.54
CA GLU A 11 11.30 3.76 3.96
C GLU A 11 11.37 2.45 4.76
N SER A 12 12.16 2.40 5.85
CA SER A 12 12.19 1.25 6.75
C SER A 12 10.77 0.92 7.26
N PRO A 13 10.27 -0.31 7.09
CA PRO A 13 8.95 -0.70 7.58
C PRO A 13 8.74 -0.48 9.09
N LEU A 14 9.83 -0.43 9.86
CA LEU A 14 9.78 -0.14 11.30
C LEU A 14 9.54 1.35 11.59
N LEU A 15 10.07 2.25 10.76
CA LEU A 15 9.98 3.70 10.95
C LEU A 15 8.81 4.31 10.18
N TRP A 16 8.44 3.69 9.05
CA TRP A 16 7.43 4.21 8.14
C TRP A 16 6.10 4.56 8.81
N PRO A 17 5.54 3.78 9.75
CA PRO A 17 4.26 4.14 10.38
C PRO A 17 4.27 5.53 11.04
N GLY A 18 5.39 5.89 11.70
CA GLY A 18 5.53 7.22 12.31
C GLY A 18 5.67 8.34 11.27
N ILE A 19 6.43 8.08 10.20
CA ILE A 19 6.64 9.04 9.11
C ILE A 19 5.35 9.24 8.31
N HIS A 20 4.65 8.16 8.02
CA HIS A 20 3.37 8.13 7.31
C HIS A 20 2.31 8.95 8.04
N MET A 21 2.10 8.68 9.32
CA MET A 21 1.17 9.45 10.15
C MET A 21 1.54 10.93 10.18
N ALA A 22 2.82 11.26 10.42
CA ALA A 22 3.27 12.64 10.42
C ALA A 22 3.02 13.33 9.07
N LEU A 23 3.31 12.64 7.95
CA LEU A 23 3.08 13.16 6.61
C LEU A 23 1.60 13.43 6.35
N VAL A 24 0.71 12.51 6.74
CA VAL A 24 -0.75 12.69 6.64
C VAL A 24 -1.19 13.94 7.41
N VAL A 25 -0.72 14.12 8.64
CA VAL A 25 -1.00 15.32 9.45
C VAL A 25 -0.49 16.60 8.77
N TYR A 26 0.73 16.59 8.24
CA TYR A 26 1.28 17.77 7.55
C TYR A 26 0.53 18.10 6.26
N VAL A 27 0.14 17.10 5.48
CA VAL A 27 -0.67 17.31 4.27
C VAL A 27 -2.04 17.86 4.66
N HIS A 28 -2.67 17.31 5.70
CA HIS A 28 -3.94 17.81 6.24
C HIS A 28 -3.83 19.29 6.63
N ASP A 29 -2.83 19.66 7.43
CA ASP A 29 -2.69 21.02 7.97
C ASP A 29 -2.39 22.06 6.87
N GLN A 30 -1.68 21.66 5.81
CA GLN A 30 -1.44 22.51 4.65
C GLN A 30 -2.65 22.59 3.72
N LEU A 31 -3.40 21.50 3.56
CA LEU A 31 -4.56 21.43 2.69
C LEU A 31 -5.75 22.20 3.27
N GLN A 32 -6.00 22.04 4.57
CA GLN A 32 -7.22 22.51 5.22
C GLN A 32 -7.46 24.03 5.05
N PRO A 33 -6.48 24.94 5.18
CA PRO A 33 -6.68 26.37 4.93
C PRO A 33 -7.08 26.69 3.48
N LEU A 34 -6.63 25.90 2.51
CA LEU A 34 -6.83 26.15 1.07
C LEU A 34 -8.22 25.78 0.57
N ILE A 35 -8.92 24.89 1.29
CA ILE A 35 -10.20 24.31 0.86
C ILE A 35 -11.41 24.83 1.66
N ARG A 36 -11.18 25.65 2.69
CA ARG A 36 -12.22 26.35 3.45
C ARG A 36 -12.89 27.44 2.61
N PRO A 37 -14.14 27.84 2.94
CA PRO A 37 -14.98 27.27 4.02
C PRO A 37 -15.80 26.05 3.60
N ARG A 38 -15.87 25.77 2.30
CA ARG A 38 -16.77 24.76 1.72
C ARG A 38 -16.36 23.33 2.09
N TYR A 39 -15.06 23.04 2.05
CA TYR A 39 -14.57 21.70 2.30
C TYR A 39 -13.85 21.58 3.65
N LEU A 40 -13.95 20.39 4.22
CA LEU A 40 -13.24 19.95 5.42
C LEU A 40 -12.29 18.82 5.01
N ALA A 41 -11.05 18.85 5.45
CA ALA A 41 -10.16 17.70 5.41
C ALA A 41 -10.32 16.98 6.76
N ALA A 42 -10.61 15.69 6.74
CA ALA A 42 -10.61 14.82 7.91
C ALA A 42 -9.51 13.78 7.76
N ILE A 43 -8.81 13.49 8.85
CA ILE A 43 -7.91 12.35 8.93
C ILE A 43 -8.75 11.16 9.39
N GLU A 44 -8.82 10.15 8.54
CA GLU A 44 -9.52 8.91 8.79
C GLU A 44 -8.52 7.76 8.87
N GLU A 45 -8.91 6.65 9.49
CA GLU A 45 -8.04 5.50 9.69
C GLU A 45 -8.73 4.22 9.25
N ARG A 46 -7.96 3.31 8.65
CA ARG A 46 -8.37 1.92 8.45
C ARG A 46 -7.58 1.02 9.38
N VAL A 47 -8.26 0.01 9.93
CA VAL A 47 -7.64 -1.02 10.78
C VAL A 47 -7.81 -2.38 10.12
N TYR A 48 -6.72 -3.11 9.98
CA TYR A 48 -6.76 -4.50 9.54
C TYR A 48 -5.81 -5.36 10.36
N LEU A 49 -6.14 -6.64 10.48
CA LEU A 49 -5.41 -7.60 11.25
C LEU A 49 -4.42 -8.35 10.35
N GLU A 50 -3.13 -8.10 10.55
CA GLU A 50 -2.08 -8.88 9.94
C GLU A 50 -1.88 -10.17 10.74
N ARG A 51 -2.16 -11.32 10.13
CA ARG A 51 -1.87 -12.64 10.70
C ARG A 51 -0.79 -13.31 9.85
N PRO A 52 0.09 -14.14 10.44
CA PRO A 52 0.86 -15.08 9.63
C PRO A 52 -0.09 -15.89 8.76
N ASP A 53 0.15 -15.87 7.45
CA ASP A 53 -0.60 -16.63 6.48
C ASP A 53 -0.43 -18.13 6.80
N ARG A 54 -1.48 -18.76 7.32
CA ARG A 54 -1.47 -20.19 7.68
C ARG A 54 -1.73 -21.08 6.47
N ASP A 55 -2.14 -20.51 5.34
CA ASP A 55 -2.73 -21.26 4.23
C ASP A 55 -1.74 -21.58 3.09
N ARG A 56 -0.47 -21.21 3.23
CA ARG A 56 0.60 -21.76 2.41
C ARG A 56 1.00 -23.14 2.94
N ILE A 57 0.20 -24.16 2.60
CA ILE A 57 0.61 -25.55 2.72
C ILE A 57 1.79 -25.74 1.76
N PRO A 58 3.02 -26.03 2.21
CA PRO A 58 4.08 -26.45 1.29
C PRO A 58 3.67 -27.78 0.64
N ASP A 59 3.87 -27.91 -0.67
CA ASP A 59 3.49 -29.11 -1.46
C ASP A 59 4.18 -30.41 -1.03
N VAL A 60 5.08 -30.37 -0.04
CA VAL A 60 5.69 -31.55 0.55
C VAL A 60 5.61 -31.52 2.07
N ARG A 61 4.82 -32.47 2.61
CA ARG A 61 4.87 -32.94 3.99
C ARG A 61 5.44 -34.36 4.00
N VAL A 62 6.64 -34.55 4.54
CA VAL A 62 7.12 -35.87 4.97
C VAL A 62 7.76 -35.71 6.33
N HIS A 63 7.30 -36.43 7.34
CA HIS A 63 8.13 -37.04 8.38
C HIS A 63 7.31 -38.04 9.20
N HIS A 64 7.74 -39.30 9.24
CA HIS A 64 8.28 -39.92 10.46
C HIS A 64 9.16 -41.12 10.08
N HIS A 65 10.44 -41.02 10.43
CA HIS A 65 11.41 -42.10 10.39
C HIS A 65 11.19 -43.03 11.58
N ARG A 66 10.91 -44.31 11.32
CA ARG A 66 11.12 -45.41 12.26
C ARG A 66 12.30 -46.22 11.73
N PRO A 67 13.39 -46.41 12.49
CA PRO A 67 14.50 -47.22 12.02
C PRO A 67 14.10 -48.69 12.18
N ASP A 68 14.06 -49.44 11.09
CA ASP A 68 14.55 -50.82 11.12
C ASP A 68 14.90 -51.34 9.72
N ALA A 69 15.89 -52.23 9.72
CA ALA A 69 16.80 -52.55 8.62
C ALA A 69 16.17 -53.10 7.32
N ALA A 70 16.65 -52.58 6.17
CA ALA A 70 17.05 -53.38 4.99
C ALA A 70 17.66 -52.50 3.90
N ARG A 71 18.66 -53.05 3.21
CA ARG A 71 19.48 -52.45 2.14
C ARG A 71 18.65 -51.97 0.94
N GLY A 72 18.99 -50.77 0.44
CA GLY A 72 18.61 -50.30 -0.89
C GLY A 72 19.14 -48.89 -1.13
N ALA A 73 20.12 -48.74 -2.04
CA ALA A 73 20.63 -47.44 -2.43
C ALA A 73 19.57 -46.71 -3.27
N VAL A 74 18.84 -45.80 -2.61
CA VAL A 74 17.99 -44.81 -3.25
C VAL A 74 18.69 -43.47 -3.07
N ALA A 75 18.98 -42.77 -4.17
CA ALA A 75 19.43 -41.39 -4.11
C ALA A 75 18.28 -40.53 -3.57
N LEU A 76 18.28 -40.29 -2.25
CA LEU A 76 17.37 -39.32 -1.64
C LEU A 76 17.82 -37.93 -2.04
N ALA A 77 16.94 -37.19 -2.72
CA ALA A 77 17.03 -35.74 -2.75
C ALA A 77 16.89 -35.22 -1.32
N GLU A 78 17.96 -34.61 -0.78
CA GLU A 78 17.90 -33.93 0.51
C GLU A 78 17.01 -32.69 0.33
N SER A 79 15.85 -32.67 1.01
CA SER A 79 15.01 -31.49 1.12
C SER A 79 15.64 -30.53 2.12
N ASP A 80 15.72 -29.24 1.78
CA ASP A 80 16.13 -28.20 2.72
C ASP A 80 15.25 -28.23 3.97
N ALA A 81 15.87 -28.12 5.15
CA ALA A 81 15.16 -28.10 6.41
C ALA A 81 14.31 -26.82 6.54
N PRO A 82 13.06 -26.90 7.03
CA PRO A 82 12.21 -25.72 7.14
C PRO A 82 12.75 -24.74 8.17
N ILE A 83 12.71 -23.44 7.85
CA ILE A 83 12.96 -22.37 8.81
C ILE A 83 11.67 -22.11 9.58
N LEU A 84 11.64 -22.48 10.86
CA LEU A 84 10.49 -22.21 11.73
C LEU A 84 10.52 -20.76 12.23
N MET A 85 9.51 -19.97 11.86
CA MET A 85 9.34 -18.59 12.32
C MET A 85 7.96 -18.41 12.96
N GLN A 86 7.91 -17.82 14.16
CA GLN A 86 6.66 -17.41 14.79
C GLN A 86 6.44 -15.91 14.53
N VAL A 87 5.33 -15.58 13.89
CA VAL A 87 4.93 -14.18 13.65
C VAL A 87 3.63 -13.92 14.43
N PRO A 88 3.63 -13.05 15.45
CA PRO A 88 2.41 -12.74 16.18
C PRO A 88 1.46 -11.91 15.30
N PRO A 89 0.14 -12.06 15.46
CA PRO A 89 -0.80 -11.19 14.78
C PRO A 89 -0.68 -9.74 15.30
N ARG A 90 -0.88 -8.76 14.43
CA ARG A 90 -0.80 -7.33 14.76
C ARG A 90 -1.93 -6.56 14.11
N ASP A 91 -2.54 -5.65 14.86
CA ASP A 91 -3.45 -4.64 14.30
C ASP A 91 -2.59 -3.56 13.64
N ILE A 92 -2.86 -3.32 12.36
CA ILE A 92 -2.20 -2.26 11.60
C ILE A 92 -3.21 -1.17 11.32
N HIS A 93 -2.78 0.05 11.61
CA HIS A 93 -3.52 1.29 11.54
C HIS A 93 -2.93 2.14 10.41
N GLU A 94 -3.72 2.44 9.38
CA GLU A 94 -3.26 3.26 8.25
C GLU A 94 -4.17 4.49 8.08
N ALA A 95 -3.59 5.67 8.27
CA ALA A 95 -4.28 6.95 8.12
C ALA A 95 -4.36 7.41 6.66
N TYR A 96 -5.43 8.11 6.32
CA TYR A 96 -5.63 8.75 5.02
C TYR A 96 -6.45 10.03 5.20
N ILE A 97 -6.50 10.87 4.17
CA ILE A 97 -7.28 12.12 4.24
C ILE A 97 -8.55 11.98 3.41
N ALA A 98 -9.69 12.22 4.03
CA ALA A 98 -10.96 12.39 3.36
C ALA A 98 -11.28 13.89 3.25
N VAL A 99 -11.64 14.37 2.07
CA VAL A 99 -12.16 15.72 1.88
C VAL A 99 -13.68 15.64 1.80
N LEU A 100 -14.37 16.34 2.70
CA LEU A 100 -15.82 16.35 2.84
C LEU A 100 -16.38 17.70 2.37
N ASP A 101 -17.49 17.68 1.63
CA ASP A 101 -18.23 18.88 1.24
C ASP A 101 -19.27 19.25 2.31
N ARG A 102 -19.00 20.31 3.08
CA ARG A 102 -19.87 20.77 4.17
C ARG A 102 -21.22 21.28 3.68
N GLN A 103 -21.31 21.71 2.42
CA GLN A 103 -22.56 22.17 1.83
C GLN A 103 -23.42 21.02 1.28
N SER A 104 -22.84 19.83 1.15
CA SER A 104 -23.49 18.62 0.63
C SER A 104 -23.64 17.55 1.72
N GLY A 105 -23.91 17.96 2.97
CA GLY A 105 -24.12 17.04 4.09
C GLY A 105 -22.88 16.23 4.46
N GLU A 106 -21.68 16.82 4.37
CA GLU A 106 -20.39 16.18 4.70
C GLU A 106 -20.09 14.96 3.82
N ARG A 107 -20.63 14.92 2.61
CA ARG A 107 -20.28 13.87 1.63
C ARG A 107 -18.79 13.91 1.30
N VAL A 108 -18.13 12.75 1.33
CA VAL A 108 -16.74 12.60 0.86
C VAL A 108 -16.68 12.87 -0.65
N VAL A 109 -15.83 13.81 -1.05
CA VAL A 109 -15.60 14.19 -2.46
C VAL A 109 -14.22 13.78 -2.96
N THR A 110 -13.22 13.69 -2.09
CA THR A 110 -11.86 13.26 -2.44
C THR A 110 -11.28 12.39 -1.34
N VAL A 111 -10.54 11.36 -1.71
CA VAL A 111 -9.67 10.60 -0.82
C VAL A 111 -8.22 10.79 -1.27
N ILE A 112 -7.35 11.10 -0.31
CA ILE A 112 -5.90 11.21 -0.51
C ILE A 112 -5.23 10.10 0.29
N GLU A 113 -4.60 9.17 -0.42
CA GLU A 113 -3.88 8.03 0.11
C GLU A 113 -2.37 8.27 0.02
N VAL A 114 -1.70 8.17 1.16
CA VAL A 114 -0.24 8.02 1.21
C VAL A 114 0.04 6.53 1.34
N LEU A 115 0.80 5.95 0.40
CA LEU A 115 1.04 4.51 0.41
C LEU A 115 1.91 4.09 1.60
N SER A 116 1.67 2.88 2.08
CA SER A 116 2.49 2.18 3.05
C SER A 116 3.17 0.94 2.43
N PRO A 117 4.27 0.44 3.04
CA PRO A 117 4.88 -0.82 2.62
C PRO A 117 3.90 -2.00 2.62
N THR A 118 2.96 -2.02 3.57
CA THR A 118 1.92 -3.06 3.67
C THR A 118 0.92 -3.03 2.52
N ASN A 119 0.78 -1.91 1.80
CA ASN A 119 -0.04 -1.86 0.57
C ASN A 119 0.67 -2.49 -0.64
N LYS A 120 2.01 -2.54 -0.63
CA LYS A 120 2.82 -3.02 -1.77
C LYS A 120 2.87 -4.55 -1.83
N TYR A 121 3.15 -5.19 -0.71
CA TYR A 121 3.37 -6.63 -0.66
C TYR A 121 2.07 -7.42 -0.47
N ALA A 122 2.07 -8.69 -0.86
CA ALA A 122 0.91 -9.56 -0.67
C ALA A 122 0.58 -9.69 0.83
N GLY A 123 -0.69 -9.56 1.19
CA GLY A 123 -1.16 -9.64 2.57
C GLY A 123 -2.45 -8.82 2.80
N PRO A 124 -2.97 -8.81 4.04
CA PRO A 124 -4.21 -8.11 4.38
C PRO A 124 -4.20 -6.62 4.03
N GLY A 125 -3.07 -5.93 4.19
CA GLY A 125 -2.94 -4.50 3.88
C GLY A 125 -3.15 -4.19 2.40
N ARG A 126 -2.54 -4.97 1.50
CA ARG A 126 -2.74 -4.83 0.05
C ARG A 126 -4.16 -5.19 -0.38
N ILE A 127 -4.75 -6.23 0.20
CA ILE A 127 -6.14 -6.61 -0.09
C ILE A 127 -7.09 -5.47 0.30
N SER A 128 -6.94 -4.93 1.52
CA SER A 128 -7.75 -3.81 2.01
C SER A 128 -7.57 -2.56 1.15
N TYR A 129 -6.33 -2.25 0.77
CA TYR A 129 -6.02 -1.10 -0.08
C TYR A 129 -6.65 -1.21 -1.48
N LEU A 130 -6.48 -2.34 -2.16
CA LEU A 130 -7.04 -2.52 -3.51
C LEU A 130 -8.58 -2.53 -3.49
N ALA A 131 -9.20 -3.13 -2.48
CA ALA A 131 -10.66 -3.11 -2.33
C ALA A 131 -11.19 -1.67 -2.18
N LYS A 132 -10.53 -0.85 -1.35
CA LYS A 132 -10.90 0.56 -1.18
C LYS A 132 -10.63 1.38 -2.45
N GLN A 133 -9.51 1.12 -3.12
CA GLN A 133 -9.18 1.77 -4.39
C GLN A 133 -10.27 1.51 -5.44
N GLU A 134 -10.68 0.25 -5.60
CA GLU A 134 -11.76 -0.15 -6.51
C GLU A 134 -13.09 0.53 -6.13
N GLU A 135 -13.47 0.53 -4.84
CA GLU A 135 -14.67 1.21 -4.36
C GLU A 135 -14.69 2.71 -4.73
N ILE A 136 -13.57 3.41 -4.53
CA ILE A 136 -13.43 4.84 -4.84
C ILE A 136 -13.51 5.09 -6.35
N LEU A 137 -12.84 4.26 -7.16
CA LEU A 137 -12.83 4.37 -8.62
C LEU A 137 -14.22 4.12 -9.22
N CYS A 138 -15.00 3.21 -8.64
CA CYS A 138 -16.39 2.95 -9.03
C CYS A 138 -17.39 4.01 -8.52
N GLY A 139 -17.02 4.78 -7.50
CA GLY A 139 -17.88 5.81 -6.90
C GLY A 139 -17.80 7.18 -7.59
N PRO A 140 -18.39 8.24 -6.98
CA PRO A 140 -18.26 9.63 -7.42
C PRO A 140 -17.18 10.41 -6.63
N ILE A 141 -16.13 9.73 -6.16
CA ILE A 141 -15.08 10.27 -5.28
C ILE A 141 -13.76 10.42 -6.06
N HIS A 142 -13.11 11.58 -5.97
CA HIS A 142 -11.77 11.78 -6.53
C HIS A 142 -10.73 10.99 -5.72
N LEU A 143 -9.76 10.38 -6.39
CA LEU A 143 -8.67 9.64 -5.76
C LEU A 143 -7.34 10.35 -6.03
N VAL A 144 -6.58 10.60 -4.97
CA VAL A 144 -5.19 11.03 -5.03
C VAL A 144 -4.36 9.97 -4.31
N GLU A 145 -3.34 9.44 -4.97
CA GLU A 145 -2.45 8.44 -4.42
C GLU A 145 -1.02 8.96 -4.47
N ILE A 146 -0.32 8.86 -3.35
CA ILE A 146 1.02 9.39 -3.15
C ILE A 146 1.93 8.21 -2.81
N ASP A 147 2.73 7.81 -3.78
CA ASP A 147 3.72 6.74 -3.65
C ASP A 147 5.11 7.32 -3.47
N LEU A 148 5.57 7.29 -2.22
CA LEU A 148 6.90 7.73 -1.81
C LEU A 148 7.81 6.55 -1.46
N LEU A 149 7.47 5.33 -1.89
CA LEU A 149 8.22 4.11 -1.62
C LEU A 149 8.93 3.65 -2.90
N ARG A 150 10.25 3.52 -2.83
CA ARG A 150 11.09 3.11 -3.97
C ARG A 150 11.01 1.63 -4.25
N ALA A 151 10.79 0.85 -3.20
CA ALA A 151 10.74 -0.60 -3.25
C ALA A 151 9.31 -1.14 -3.25
N GLY A 152 9.18 -2.35 -3.77
CA GLY A 152 7.91 -3.07 -3.84
C GLY A 152 7.20 -2.89 -5.18
N PRO A 153 6.21 -3.75 -5.47
CA PRO A 153 5.48 -3.72 -6.72
C PRO A 153 4.60 -2.47 -6.84
N HIS A 154 4.32 -2.06 -8.08
CA HIS A 154 3.37 -1.00 -8.38
C HIS A 154 1.94 -1.41 -7.99
N VAL A 155 1.21 -0.50 -7.33
CA VAL A 155 -0.17 -0.72 -6.88
C VAL A 155 -1.11 0.47 -7.13
N LEU A 156 -0.61 1.55 -7.73
CA LEU A 156 -1.43 2.72 -8.05
C LEU A 156 -2.46 2.40 -9.13
N ALA A 157 -3.55 3.17 -9.15
CA ALA A 157 -4.67 2.97 -10.07
C ALA A 157 -4.27 3.12 -11.55
N ILE A 158 -3.33 4.02 -11.86
CA ILE A 158 -2.75 4.10 -13.20
C ILE A 158 -1.94 2.82 -13.50
N PRO A 159 -2.18 2.13 -14.63
CA PRO A 159 -1.41 0.94 -14.96
C PRO A 159 0.08 1.24 -15.12
N GLU A 160 0.95 0.42 -14.52
CA GLU A 160 2.39 0.67 -14.48
C GLU A 160 2.99 0.86 -15.89
N TYR A 161 2.63 0.00 -16.85
CA TYR A 161 3.13 0.07 -18.21
C TYR A 161 2.78 1.39 -18.92
N VAL A 162 1.66 2.02 -18.56
CA VAL A 162 1.28 3.34 -19.09
C VAL A 162 2.19 4.39 -18.47
N ALA A 163 2.30 4.43 -17.13
CA ALA A 163 3.13 5.40 -16.44
C ALA A 163 4.61 5.32 -16.87
N ARG A 164 5.16 4.10 -16.95
CA ARG A 164 6.56 3.82 -17.33
C ARG A 164 6.86 4.15 -18.79
N ARG A 165 5.86 4.08 -19.68
CA ARG A 165 6.04 4.47 -21.09
C ARG A 165 6.21 5.99 -21.23
N GLU A 166 5.55 6.76 -20.37
CA GLU A 166 5.58 8.22 -20.41
C GLU A 166 6.77 8.81 -19.63
N ALA A 167 7.17 8.19 -18.50
CA ALA A 167 8.30 8.65 -17.71
C ALA A 167 8.93 7.55 -16.83
N GLU A 168 10.24 7.68 -16.59
CA GLU A 168 10.88 7.00 -15.45
C GLU A 168 10.52 7.71 -14.13
N TYR A 169 10.48 6.94 -13.03
CA TYR A 169 10.17 7.47 -11.71
C TYR A 169 10.66 6.55 -10.59
N ASP A 170 11.09 7.16 -9.49
CA ASP A 170 11.30 6.52 -8.18
C ASP A 170 10.08 6.72 -7.27
N TYR A 171 9.39 7.86 -7.43
CA TYR A 171 8.16 8.21 -6.71
C TYR A 171 7.09 8.68 -7.69
N LEU A 172 5.83 8.41 -7.37
CA LEU A 172 4.72 8.74 -8.24
C LEU A 172 3.54 9.27 -7.44
N ILE A 173 3.03 10.43 -7.83
CA ILE A 173 1.71 10.90 -7.39
C ILE A 173 0.75 10.67 -8.53
N CYS A 174 -0.41 10.06 -8.26
CA CYS A 174 -1.46 9.81 -9.22
C CYS A 174 -2.76 10.48 -8.77
N VAL A 175 -3.48 11.11 -9.68
CA VAL A 175 -4.78 11.73 -9.44
C VAL A 175 -5.77 11.20 -10.46
N ASN A 176 -6.83 10.57 -9.97
CA ASN A 176 -7.99 10.16 -10.75
C ASN A 176 -9.21 10.98 -10.32
N ARG A 177 -9.77 11.77 -11.23
CA ARG A 177 -10.91 12.62 -10.90
C ARG A 177 -12.23 11.89 -11.22
N ALA A 178 -13.18 11.94 -10.29
CA ALA A 178 -14.60 11.66 -10.51
C ALA A 178 -15.27 12.65 -11.47
N LYS A 179 -14.85 12.63 -12.74
CA LYS A 179 -15.49 13.33 -13.87
C LYS A 179 -16.24 12.30 -14.73
N GLU A 180 -16.81 12.75 -15.85
CA GLU A 180 -17.58 11.93 -16.79
C GLU A 180 -16.82 10.69 -17.31
N SER A 181 -15.48 10.74 -17.39
CA SER A 181 -14.62 9.57 -17.68
C SER A 181 -13.59 9.37 -16.56
N ARG A 182 -13.47 8.11 -16.13
CA ARG A 182 -12.50 7.62 -15.13
C ARG A 182 -11.18 7.14 -15.75
N ASP A 183 -11.04 7.21 -17.07
CA ASP A 183 -9.88 6.70 -17.81
C ASP A 183 -8.75 7.73 -17.94
N VAL A 184 -8.94 8.92 -17.35
CA VAL A 184 -7.96 10.02 -17.38
C VAL A 184 -7.25 10.11 -16.04
N TYR A 185 -5.93 9.99 -16.08
CA TYR A 185 -5.05 10.09 -14.92
C TYR A 185 -4.10 11.28 -15.07
N GLU A 186 -4.01 12.11 -14.04
CA GLU A 186 -2.94 13.10 -13.89
C GLU A 186 -1.86 12.47 -13.01
N PHE A 187 -0.62 12.33 -13.48
CA PHE A 187 0.45 11.77 -12.67
C PHE A 187 1.70 12.65 -12.66
N TYR A 188 2.42 12.64 -11.54
CA TYR A 188 3.59 13.48 -11.29
C TYR A 188 4.77 12.58 -10.92
N PRO A 189 5.57 12.15 -11.92
CA PRO A 189 6.73 11.30 -11.68
C PRO A 189 7.86 12.12 -11.04
N ARG A 190 8.61 11.50 -10.13
CA ARG A 190 9.83 12.06 -9.55
C ARG A 190 10.93 11.02 -9.52
N CYS A 191 12.08 11.37 -10.07
CA CYS A 191 13.31 10.60 -9.93
C CYS A 191 14.21 11.26 -8.87
N LEU A 192 15.01 10.44 -8.22
CA LEU A 192 16.15 10.89 -7.44
C LEU A 192 17.20 11.51 -8.37
N ARG A 193 17.92 12.50 -7.85
CA ARG A 193 19.08 13.10 -8.52
C ARG A 193 20.37 12.59 -7.91
#